data_AF-A0AAV2SIN2-F1
#
_entry.id   AF-A0AAV2SIN2-F1
#
_cell.length_a   1.000
_cell.length_b   1.000
_cell.length_c   1.000
_cell.angle_alpha   90.00
_cell.angle_beta   90.00
_cell.angle_gamma   90.00
#
_symmetry.space_group_name_H-M   'P 1'
#
loop_
_entity.id
_entity.type
_entity.pdbx_description
1 polymer ?
#
loop_
_entity_poly.entity_id
_entity_poly.type
_entity_poly.pdbx_seq_one_letter_code
_entity_poly.pdbx_strand_id
1 'polypeptide(L)'
;YMTSQSAIMCYKLCLLILAIVGLENILPGLNCEITTNDCINSSECKLPFQTVNNGCYYFSDKEIDFNRAVSYCESLTHAHNYEITLAMLDYDKYEDQALLHSVTVRNKTFWIGGKTEDRSTWKWRDVNLNAPFWEIDEPDSRENKCMVAQRNVQNSDKIRSYVYDHNCSNSNYVICQTGTINCPEDFIRIGNYCYMKSSTFWIPNLSWKEARDYCQSLSVNEGYQADLAVLGL
;
A
#
# COMPACT_ATOMS: atom_id res chain seq x y z
N TYR A 1 22.44 -24.38 23.34
CA TYR A 1 21.62 -24.83 22.19
C TYR A 1 20.41 -23.92 22.03
N MET A 2 20.53 -22.84 21.26
CA MET A 2 19.42 -22.17 20.58
C MET A 2 20.00 -21.62 19.28
N THR A 3 19.57 -22.14 18.13
CA THR A 3 20.04 -21.71 16.81
C THR A 3 19.06 -20.67 16.27
N SER A 4 19.40 -19.38 16.40
CA SER A 4 18.65 -18.30 15.75
C SER A 4 18.87 -18.37 14.24
N GLN A 5 17.85 -18.82 13.50
CA GLN A 5 17.83 -18.71 12.05
C GLN A 5 17.60 -17.24 11.68
N SER A 6 18.68 -16.52 11.39
CA SER A 6 18.62 -15.13 10.91
C SER A 6 18.11 -15.09 9.47
N ALA A 7 16.82 -14.82 9.30
CA ALA A 7 16.24 -14.59 7.98
C ALA A 7 16.72 -13.24 7.44
N ILE A 8 17.48 -13.26 6.34
CA ILE A 8 17.80 -12.04 5.59
C ILE A 8 16.56 -11.63 4.80
N MET A 9 16.10 -10.41 5.03
CA MET A 9 15.15 -9.70 4.19
C MET A 9 15.80 -8.42 3.67
N CYS A 10 15.61 -8.09 2.40
CA CYS A 10 15.89 -6.74 1.90
C CYS A 10 14.58 -5.90 1.93
N TYR A 11 14.65 -4.58 2.00
CA TYR A 11 13.46 -3.70 1.92
C TYR A 11 13.75 -2.40 1.16
N LYS A 12 12.70 -1.80 0.61
CA LYS A 12 12.76 -0.50 -0.08
C LYS A 12 12.82 0.64 0.94
N LEU A 13 13.68 1.64 0.73
CA LEU A 13 13.63 2.90 1.46
C LEU A 13 13.38 4.06 0.47
N CYS A 14 12.53 5.01 0.83
CA CYS A 14 12.29 6.23 0.06
C CYS A 14 12.85 7.42 0.82
N LEU A 15 14.14 7.71 0.62
CA LEU A 15 14.87 8.72 1.40
C LEU A 15 14.69 10.12 0.78
N LEU A 16 13.84 10.95 1.41
CA LEU A 16 13.63 12.34 1.01
C LEU A 16 14.82 13.21 1.46
N ILE A 17 15.58 13.80 0.52
CA ILE A 17 16.78 14.60 0.83
C ILE A 17 16.50 16.11 0.65
N LEU A 18 16.11 16.77 1.74
CA LEU A 18 16.20 18.21 2.01
C LEU A 18 16.28 18.37 3.54
N ALA A 19 17.17 19.13 4.18
CA ALA A 19 18.44 19.81 3.85
C ALA A 19 19.11 20.13 5.23
N ILE A 20 20.14 20.97 5.48
CA ILE A 20 20.91 21.99 4.73
C ILE A 20 22.33 22.09 5.41
N VAL A 21 23.32 22.67 4.72
CA VAL A 21 24.63 23.19 5.23
C VAL A 21 25.71 22.16 5.65
N GLY A 22 26.89 22.29 5.04
CA GLY A 22 28.12 22.36 5.85
C GLY A 22 29.21 21.29 5.71
N LEU A 23 29.66 20.95 4.50
CA LEU A 23 31.04 20.46 4.28
C LEU A 23 31.46 20.61 2.81
N GLU A 24 32.25 21.64 2.51
CA GLU A 24 32.92 21.79 1.21
C GLU A 24 34.21 20.95 1.18
N ASN A 25 34.59 20.49 -0.02
CA ASN A 25 35.82 19.75 -0.34
C ASN A 25 35.87 18.29 0.15
N ILE A 26 35.63 17.34 -0.78
CA ILE A 26 36.67 16.49 -1.41
C ILE A 26 35.99 15.51 -2.37
N LEU A 27 36.21 15.68 -3.68
CA LEU A 27 36.25 14.67 -4.77
C LEU A 27 35.96 15.35 -6.13
N PRO A 28 36.92 15.45 -7.06
CA PRO A 28 36.66 15.87 -8.44
C PRO A 28 36.23 14.67 -9.30
N GLY A 29 35.16 14.81 -10.10
CA GLY A 29 34.84 13.81 -11.13
C GLY A 29 33.37 13.53 -11.48
N LEU A 30 32.38 14.16 -10.82
CA LEU A 30 30.96 13.95 -11.10
C LEU A 30 30.28 15.19 -11.71
N ASN A 31 30.58 15.46 -12.99
CA ASN A 31 29.80 16.38 -13.81
C ASN A 31 28.49 15.72 -14.26
N CYS A 32 27.50 15.66 -13.38
CA CYS A 32 26.11 15.51 -13.80
C CYS A 32 25.59 16.87 -14.27
N GLU A 33 25.68 17.16 -15.57
CA GLU A 33 25.01 18.30 -16.17
C GLU A 33 23.49 18.04 -16.15
N ILE A 34 22.80 18.58 -15.14
CA ILE A 34 21.36 18.42 -14.97
C ILE A 34 20.62 19.23 -16.05
N THR A 35 20.35 18.60 -17.19
CA THR A 35 19.37 19.11 -18.15
C THR A 35 17.98 18.98 -17.53
N THR A 36 17.22 20.08 -17.52
CA THR A 36 16.12 20.33 -16.57
C THR A 36 14.79 19.60 -16.86
N ASN A 37 14.83 18.42 -17.47
CA ASN A 37 13.63 17.69 -17.92
C ASN A 37 13.38 16.33 -17.22
N ASP A 38 14.40 15.67 -16.67
CA ASP A 38 14.25 14.32 -16.08
C ASP A 38 13.93 14.31 -14.58
N CYS A 39 13.62 15.47 -13.99
CA CYS A 39 13.05 15.59 -12.64
C CYS A 39 11.55 15.85 -12.68
N ILE A 40 10.81 15.08 -13.49
CA ILE A 40 9.34 15.02 -13.38
C ILE A 40 9.00 14.43 -12.00
N ASN A 41 8.21 15.14 -11.21
CA ASN A 41 7.71 14.66 -9.92
C ASN A 41 6.92 13.35 -10.11
N SER A 42 7.50 12.21 -9.72
CA SER A 42 6.89 10.88 -9.84
C SER A 42 5.82 10.59 -8.79
N SER A 43 5.32 11.63 -8.10
CA SER A 43 4.30 11.58 -7.04
C SER A 43 2.87 11.85 -7.51
N GLU A 44 2.67 12.22 -8.78
CA GLU A 44 1.33 12.45 -9.35
C GLU A 44 0.80 11.18 -10.02
N CYS A 45 -0.39 10.74 -9.61
CA CYS A 45 -1.00 9.51 -10.09
C CYS A 45 -1.42 9.61 -11.57
N LYS A 46 -1.19 8.55 -12.34
CA LYS A 46 -1.66 8.48 -13.73
C LYS A 46 -3.19 8.46 -13.77
N LEU A 47 -3.78 9.35 -14.55
CA LEU A 47 -5.23 9.37 -14.80
C LEU A 47 -5.74 7.97 -15.23
N PRO A 48 -6.91 7.52 -14.73
CA PRO A 48 -7.92 8.29 -14.00
C PRO A 48 -7.70 8.37 -12.47
N PHE A 49 -6.58 7.87 -11.95
CA PHE A 49 -6.29 7.89 -10.51
C PHE A 49 -5.90 9.29 -10.04
N GLN A 50 -6.28 9.61 -8.80
CA GLN A 50 -5.94 10.85 -8.09
C GLN A 50 -5.07 10.54 -6.87
N THR A 51 -4.07 11.37 -6.60
CA THR A 51 -3.23 11.27 -5.40
C THR A 51 -4.04 11.63 -4.14
N VAL A 52 -3.98 10.78 -3.11
CA VAL A 52 -4.50 11.05 -1.77
C VAL A 52 -3.41 10.67 -0.77
N ASN A 53 -2.81 11.66 -0.12
CA ASN A 53 -1.54 11.50 0.60
C ASN A 53 -0.44 10.95 -0.33
N ASN A 54 0.05 9.72 -0.12
CA ASN A 54 1.01 9.06 -1.01
C ASN A 54 0.35 7.97 -1.89
N GLY A 55 -0.95 7.69 -1.67
CA GLY A 55 -1.70 6.64 -2.34
C GLY A 55 -2.39 7.12 -3.63
N CYS A 56 -2.51 6.23 -4.62
CA CYS A 56 -3.19 6.48 -5.88
C CYS A 56 -4.54 5.77 -5.92
N TYR A 57 -5.63 6.54 -5.94
CA TYR A 57 -6.99 6.01 -5.84
C TYR A 57 -7.90 6.50 -6.98
N TYR A 58 -8.81 5.64 -7.41
CA TYR A 58 -9.88 5.97 -8.34
C TYR A 58 -11.22 5.70 -7.66
N PHE A 59 -12.11 6.69 -7.69
CA PHE A 59 -13.45 6.63 -7.10
C PHE A 59 -14.48 6.49 -8.22
N SER A 60 -15.28 5.42 -8.22
CA SER A 60 -16.24 5.17 -9.31
C SER A 60 -17.38 6.19 -9.37
N ASP A 61 -17.91 6.36 -10.57
CA ASP A 61 -19.17 7.07 -10.86
C ASP A 61 -20.42 6.16 -10.71
N LYS A 62 -20.21 4.83 -10.61
CA LYS A 62 -21.23 3.79 -10.64
C LYS A 62 -21.26 2.97 -9.36
N GLU A 63 -22.47 2.55 -8.98
CA GLU A 63 -22.73 1.59 -7.90
C GLU A 63 -22.83 0.16 -8.47
N ILE A 64 -22.14 -0.80 -7.87
CA ILE A 64 -22.13 -2.23 -8.26
C ILE A 64 -21.99 -3.13 -7.02
N ASP A 65 -22.27 -4.44 -7.17
CA ASP A 65 -22.01 -5.45 -6.14
C ASP A 65 -20.51 -5.69 -5.91
N PHE A 66 -20.13 -6.25 -4.76
CA PHE A 66 -18.72 -6.39 -4.36
C PHE A 66 -17.91 -7.26 -5.33
N ASN A 67 -18.49 -8.35 -5.85
CA ASN A 67 -17.79 -9.25 -6.76
C ASN A 67 -17.51 -8.54 -8.10
N ARG A 68 -18.46 -7.75 -8.61
CA ARG A 68 -18.20 -6.86 -9.74
C ARG A 68 -17.24 -5.74 -9.40
N ALA A 69 -17.21 -5.23 -8.17
CA ALA A 69 -16.28 -4.19 -7.74
C ALA A 69 -14.81 -4.67 -7.78
N VAL A 70 -14.55 -5.91 -7.35
CA VAL A 70 -13.25 -6.59 -7.50
C VAL A 70 -12.84 -6.62 -8.98
N SER A 71 -13.63 -7.30 -9.83
CA SER A 71 -13.29 -7.45 -11.25
C SER A 71 -13.28 -6.14 -12.05
N TYR A 72 -14.03 -5.13 -11.60
CA TYR A 72 -13.98 -3.79 -12.18
C TYR A 72 -12.62 -3.13 -11.95
N CYS A 73 -12.10 -3.14 -10.72
CA CYS A 73 -10.75 -2.64 -10.45
C CYS A 73 -9.68 -3.46 -11.18
N GLU A 74 -9.76 -4.79 -11.14
CA GLU A 74 -8.82 -5.67 -11.83
C GLU A 74 -8.77 -5.37 -13.34
N SER A 75 -9.92 -5.12 -13.98
CA SER A 75 -10.01 -4.83 -15.42
C SER A 75 -9.21 -3.58 -15.87
N LEU A 76 -8.98 -2.62 -14.96
CA LEU A 76 -8.18 -1.43 -15.25
C LEU A 76 -6.69 -1.75 -15.38
N THR A 77 -6.20 -2.84 -14.78
CA THR A 77 -4.77 -3.26 -14.77
C THR A 77 -4.18 -3.29 -16.18
N HIS A 78 -4.94 -3.85 -17.14
CA HIS A 78 -4.52 -3.99 -18.53
C HIS A 78 -4.34 -2.65 -19.27
N ALA A 79 -5.03 -1.58 -18.84
CA ALA A 79 -4.92 -0.26 -19.46
C ALA A 79 -3.72 0.55 -18.96
N HIS A 80 -3.14 0.20 -17.80
CA HIS A 80 -2.18 1.05 -17.10
C HIS A 80 -0.84 0.38 -16.74
N ASN A 81 -0.72 -0.95 -16.88
CA ASN A 81 0.50 -1.73 -16.67
C ASN A 81 1.04 -1.69 -15.22
N TYR A 82 0.14 -1.70 -14.25
CA TYR A 82 0.40 -1.93 -12.83
C TYR A 82 -0.84 -2.56 -12.18
N GLU A 83 -0.66 -3.29 -11.08
CA GLU A 83 -1.76 -3.95 -10.37
C GLU A 83 -2.80 -2.90 -9.91
N ILE A 84 -4.09 -3.13 -10.21
CA ILE A 84 -5.19 -2.31 -9.70
C ILE A 84 -6.20 -3.23 -9.00
N THR A 85 -6.53 -2.89 -7.76
CA THR A 85 -7.44 -3.68 -6.90
C THR A 85 -8.39 -2.77 -6.13
N LEU A 86 -9.33 -3.32 -5.36
CA LEU A 86 -10.04 -2.55 -4.36
C LEU A 86 -9.07 -1.92 -3.35
N ALA A 87 -9.38 -0.72 -2.86
CA ALA A 87 -8.57 -0.02 -1.87
C ALA A 87 -8.43 -0.81 -0.57
N MET A 88 -7.24 -0.75 0.05
CA MET A 88 -6.96 -1.32 1.35
C MET A 88 -6.70 -0.21 2.37
N LEU A 89 -6.92 -0.51 3.65
CA LEU A 89 -6.41 0.28 4.76
C LEU A 89 -5.25 -0.50 5.39
N ASP A 90 -4.07 0.11 5.45
CA ASP A 90 -2.81 -0.63 5.68
C ASP A 90 -2.12 -0.36 7.03
N TYR A 91 -2.79 0.41 7.90
CA TYR A 91 -2.33 0.91 9.20
C TYR A 91 -1.38 2.11 9.16
N ASP A 92 -0.99 2.67 8.00
CA ASP A 92 -0.52 4.05 7.99
C ASP A 92 -1.70 4.98 8.32
N LYS A 93 -1.74 5.39 9.59
CA LYS A 93 -2.82 6.22 10.14
C LYS A 93 -2.97 7.56 9.44
N TYR A 94 -2.00 8.05 8.68
CA TYR A 94 -2.13 9.30 7.93
C TYR A 94 -2.71 9.06 6.53
N GLU A 95 -2.27 8.01 5.84
CA GLU A 95 -2.82 7.62 4.53
C GLU A 95 -4.27 7.13 4.65
N ASP A 96 -4.54 6.20 5.57
CA ASP A 96 -5.88 5.67 5.84
C ASP A 96 -6.87 6.80 6.21
N GLN A 97 -6.43 7.77 7.01
CA GLN A 97 -7.26 8.94 7.37
C GLN A 97 -7.46 9.91 6.20
N ALA A 98 -6.50 10.08 5.30
CA ALA A 98 -6.67 10.89 4.10
C ALA A 98 -7.67 10.25 3.11
N LEU A 99 -7.66 8.92 3.02
CA LEU A 99 -8.63 8.15 2.23
C LEU A 99 -10.04 8.24 2.85
N LEU A 100 -10.18 8.01 4.16
CA LEU A 100 -11.46 8.15 4.86
C LEU A 100 -11.98 9.61 4.86
N HIS A 101 -11.09 10.61 4.90
CA HIS A 101 -11.48 12.01 4.67
C HIS A 101 -12.01 12.22 3.24
N SER A 102 -11.38 11.61 2.24
CA SER A 102 -11.84 11.65 0.85
C SER A 102 -13.22 11.02 0.66
N VAL A 103 -13.56 9.97 1.41
CA VAL A 103 -14.93 9.41 1.49
C VAL A 103 -15.89 10.39 2.17
N THR A 104 -15.46 11.00 3.28
CA THR A 104 -16.26 11.95 4.07
C THR A 104 -16.73 13.12 3.20
N VAL A 105 -15.82 13.71 2.43
CA VAL A 105 -16.11 14.82 1.51
C VAL A 105 -17.01 14.40 0.34
N ARG A 106 -16.88 13.15 -0.14
CA ARG A 106 -17.70 12.61 -1.25
C ARG A 106 -19.11 12.22 -0.85
N ASN A 107 -19.40 12.09 0.46
CA ASN A 107 -20.72 11.80 1.01
C ASN A 107 -21.41 10.59 0.34
N LYS A 108 -20.65 9.50 0.17
CA LYS A 108 -21.06 8.26 -0.51
C LYS A 108 -20.50 7.06 0.24
N THR A 109 -21.11 5.90 0.02
CA THR A 109 -20.65 4.60 0.51
C THR A 109 -19.84 3.91 -0.58
N PHE A 110 -18.63 3.44 -0.25
CA PHE A 110 -17.74 2.79 -1.21
C PHE A 110 -17.26 1.42 -0.72
N TRP A 111 -17.30 0.42 -1.60
CA TRP A 111 -16.57 -0.84 -1.44
C TRP A 111 -15.06 -0.59 -1.34
N ILE A 112 -14.46 -1.24 -0.34
CA ILE A 112 -13.01 -1.38 -0.13
C ILE A 112 -12.68 -2.87 0.04
N GLY A 113 -11.43 -3.28 -0.11
CA GLY A 113 -11.00 -4.67 -0.39
C GLY A 113 -11.14 -5.69 0.74
N GLY A 114 -11.92 -5.40 1.78
CA GLY A 114 -12.18 -6.29 2.90
C GLY A 114 -13.37 -7.23 2.65
N LYS A 115 -13.19 -8.52 2.93
CA LYS A 115 -14.26 -9.54 2.99
C LYS A 115 -14.08 -10.42 4.21
N THR A 116 -15.16 -10.99 4.75
CA THR A 116 -15.09 -12.16 5.63
C THR A 116 -15.19 -13.45 4.81
N GLU A 117 -14.42 -14.47 5.19
CA GLU A 117 -14.62 -15.82 4.63
C GLU A 117 -15.26 -16.77 5.66
N ASP A 118 -14.68 -16.85 6.86
CA ASP A 118 -15.10 -17.77 7.93
C ASP A 118 -15.85 -17.05 9.08
N ARG A 119 -16.83 -16.19 8.76
CA ARG A 119 -17.77 -15.52 9.71
C ARG A 119 -17.19 -14.62 10.83
N SER A 120 -15.88 -14.62 11.07
CA SER A 120 -15.22 -13.77 12.07
C SER A 120 -13.88 -13.21 11.62
N THR A 121 -13.25 -13.82 10.61
CA THR A 121 -11.94 -13.40 10.10
C THR A 121 -12.10 -12.51 8.87
N TRP A 122 -11.77 -11.23 9.03
CA TRP A 122 -11.64 -10.28 7.92
C TRP A 122 -10.32 -10.47 7.18
N LYS A 123 -10.38 -10.43 5.85
CA LYS A 123 -9.23 -10.53 4.95
C LYS A 123 -9.21 -9.38 3.95
N TRP A 124 -8.02 -8.92 3.60
CA TRP A 124 -7.75 -8.02 2.49
C TRP A 124 -6.90 -8.74 1.46
N ARG A 125 -7.41 -8.95 0.24
CA ARG A 125 -6.71 -9.71 -0.83
C ARG A 125 -6.01 -10.97 -0.28
N ASP A 126 -6.82 -11.78 0.40
CA ASP A 126 -6.49 -13.05 1.05
C ASP A 126 -5.49 -13.00 2.23
N VAL A 127 -4.96 -11.82 2.59
CA VAL A 127 -4.15 -11.62 3.80
C VAL A 127 -5.04 -11.40 5.04
N ASN A 128 -4.79 -12.15 6.10
CA ASN A 128 -5.37 -11.94 7.43
C ASN A 128 -4.74 -10.69 8.09
N LEU A 129 -5.36 -9.53 7.89
CA LEU A 129 -5.10 -8.31 8.66
C LEU A 129 -6.44 -7.86 9.26
N ASN A 130 -6.48 -7.47 10.53
CA ASN A 130 -7.68 -6.81 11.05
C ASN A 130 -7.91 -5.51 10.26
N ALA A 131 -9.16 -5.10 10.07
CA ALA A 131 -9.43 -3.79 9.50
C ALA A 131 -9.34 -2.71 10.60
N PRO A 132 -8.62 -1.60 10.36
CA PRO A 132 -8.69 -0.43 11.22
C PRO A 132 -9.94 0.43 10.91
N PHE A 133 -10.27 1.36 11.81
CA PHE A 133 -11.33 2.38 11.65
C PHE A 133 -12.78 1.87 11.50
N TRP A 134 -13.12 0.72 12.08
CA TRP A 134 -14.53 0.36 12.33
C TRP A 134 -15.30 1.47 13.07
N GLU A 135 -16.59 1.60 12.76
CA GLU A 135 -17.52 2.39 13.57
C GLU A 135 -17.72 1.76 14.96
N ILE A 136 -18.30 2.52 15.89
CA ILE A 136 -18.90 1.96 17.10
C ILE A 136 -19.91 0.85 16.74
N ASP A 137 -19.82 -0.28 17.44
CA ASP A 137 -20.62 -1.51 17.26
C ASP A 137 -20.43 -2.27 15.93
N GLU A 138 -19.49 -1.87 15.06
CA GLU A 138 -19.07 -2.63 13.87
C GLU A 138 -17.79 -3.48 14.13
N PRO A 139 -17.59 -4.61 13.44
CA PRO A 139 -18.53 -5.28 12.52
C PRO A 139 -19.69 -5.93 13.27
N ASP A 140 -20.93 -5.70 12.82
CA ASP A 140 -22.15 -6.13 13.53
C ASP A 140 -22.47 -7.63 13.34
N SER A 141 -21.93 -8.24 12.29
CA SER A 141 -22.43 -9.49 11.74
C SER A 141 -21.64 -10.75 12.14
N ARG A 142 -22.29 -11.90 11.94
CA ARG A 142 -21.70 -13.25 12.01
C ARG A 142 -21.92 -14.04 10.70
N GLU A 143 -22.28 -13.35 9.63
CA GLU A 143 -22.48 -13.89 8.29
C GLU A 143 -21.41 -13.36 7.33
N ASN A 144 -21.41 -13.85 6.08
CA ASN A 144 -20.39 -13.46 5.12
C ASN A 144 -20.70 -12.06 4.54
N LYS A 145 -19.91 -11.08 4.96
CA LYS A 145 -20.06 -9.65 4.67
C LYS A 145 -18.84 -9.09 3.94
N CYS A 146 -19.03 -7.94 3.33
CA CYS A 146 -18.04 -7.21 2.56
C CYS A 146 -17.92 -5.78 3.11
N MET A 147 -16.75 -5.17 2.92
CA MET A 147 -16.37 -3.98 3.67
C MET A 147 -16.65 -2.69 2.90
N VAL A 148 -17.31 -1.73 3.55
CA VAL A 148 -17.47 -0.38 3.00
C VAL A 148 -16.78 0.67 3.86
N ALA A 149 -16.23 1.69 3.20
CA ALA A 149 -16.00 3.00 3.81
C ALA A 149 -17.25 3.87 3.62
N GLN A 150 -17.78 4.42 4.71
CA GLN A 150 -18.98 5.27 4.69
C GLN A 150 -18.83 6.43 5.68
N ARG A 151 -19.46 7.57 5.37
CA ARG A 151 -19.60 8.70 6.29
C ARG A 151 -20.56 8.36 7.44
N ASN A 152 -20.13 8.56 8.68
CA ASN A 152 -21.00 8.55 9.86
C ASN A 152 -22.01 9.71 9.75
N VAL A 153 -23.29 9.38 9.87
CA VAL A 153 -24.43 10.32 9.83
C VAL A 153 -25.13 10.49 11.18
N GLN A 154 -24.73 9.73 12.20
CA GLN A 154 -25.35 9.73 13.53
C GLN A 154 -24.86 10.90 14.40
N ASN A 155 -23.63 11.40 14.18
CA ASN A 155 -23.02 12.46 14.99
C ASN A 155 -22.72 13.71 14.14
N SER A 156 -23.59 14.72 14.22
CA SER A 156 -23.47 16.00 13.50
C SER A 156 -22.15 16.72 13.75
N ASP A 157 -21.63 16.61 14.97
CA ASP A 157 -20.54 17.46 15.46
C ASP A 157 -19.16 16.86 15.15
N LYS A 158 -19.13 15.60 14.67
CA LYS A 158 -17.91 14.84 14.34
C LYS A 158 -18.05 14.04 13.05
N ILE A 159 -18.58 14.68 12.01
CA ILE A 159 -18.66 14.14 10.63
C ILE A 159 -17.28 13.61 10.18
N ARG A 160 -17.18 12.28 10.06
CA ARG A 160 -16.01 11.51 9.62
C ARG A 160 -16.50 10.25 8.90
N SER A 161 -15.61 9.53 8.24
CA SER A 161 -15.91 8.21 7.68
C SER A 161 -15.23 7.11 8.46
N TYR A 162 -15.92 5.99 8.53
CA TYR A 162 -15.55 4.77 9.23
C TYR A 162 -15.79 3.58 8.32
N VAL A 163 -15.36 2.41 8.78
CA VAL A 163 -15.56 1.12 8.14
C VAL A 163 -16.80 0.45 8.74
N TYR A 164 -17.63 -0.14 7.87
CA TYR A 164 -18.86 -0.85 8.21
C TYR A 164 -18.95 -2.15 7.40
N ASP A 165 -19.71 -3.13 7.90
CA ASP A 165 -19.95 -4.39 7.22
C ASP A 165 -21.31 -4.40 6.47
N HIS A 166 -21.25 -4.64 5.15
CA HIS A 166 -22.39 -4.60 4.23
C HIS A 166 -22.57 -5.96 3.53
N ASN A 167 -23.81 -6.30 3.17
CA ASN A 167 -24.09 -7.49 2.36
C ASN A 167 -23.39 -7.34 1.00
N CYS A 168 -22.57 -8.30 0.60
CA CYS A 168 -21.76 -8.25 -0.63
C CYS A 168 -22.57 -8.05 -1.93
N SER A 169 -23.88 -8.34 -1.89
CA SER A 169 -24.85 -8.13 -2.98
C SER A 169 -25.44 -6.72 -3.05
N ASN A 170 -25.20 -5.85 -2.06
CA ASN A 170 -25.60 -4.45 -2.10
C ASN A 170 -24.87 -3.73 -3.25
N SER A 171 -25.54 -2.78 -3.91
CA SER A 171 -24.85 -1.88 -4.85
C SER A 171 -24.24 -0.72 -4.06
N ASN A 172 -22.92 -0.51 -4.17
CA ASN A 172 -22.20 0.63 -3.60
C ASN A 172 -21.18 1.14 -4.62
N TYR A 173 -20.69 2.36 -4.45
CA TYR A 173 -19.56 2.87 -5.24
C TYR A 173 -18.28 2.06 -4.96
N VAL A 174 -17.22 2.31 -5.70
CA VAL A 174 -15.97 1.55 -5.61
C VAL A 174 -14.80 2.50 -5.44
N ILE A 175 -13.88 2.18 -4.53
CA ILE A 175 -12.53 2.78 -4.56
C ILE A 175 -11.58 1.70 -5.06
N CYS A 176 -11.00 1.92 -6.24
CA CYS A 176 -9.84 1.17 -6.68
C CYS A 176 -8.57 1.88 -6.20
N GLN A 177 -7.55 1.12 -5.79
CA GLN A 177 -6.20 1.62 -5.59
C GLN A 177 -5.27 1.04 -6.64
N THR A 178 -4.20 1.76 -6.98
CA THR A 178 -3.06 1.15 -7.65
C THR A 178 -2.19 0.42 -6.63
N GLY A 179 -1.44 -0.60 -7.06
CA GLY A 179 -0.25 -1.03 -6.36
C GLY A 179 0.77 0.10 -6.37
N THR A 180 0.82 0.91 -5.29
CA THR A 180 1.77 2.03 -5.14
C THR A 180 3.24 1.61 -5.25
N ILE A 181 3.52 0.32 -5.06
CA ILE A 181 4.74 -0.33 -5.52
C ILE A 181 4.36 -1.67 -6.13
N ASN A 182 4.56 -1.83 -7.45
CA ASN A 182 4.83 -3.15 -8.02
C ASN A 182 6.15 -3.61 -7.40
N CYS A 183 6.14 -4.66 -6.58
CA CYS A 183 7.39 -5.27 -6.16
C CYS A 183 8.07 -5.91 -7.38
N PRO A 184 9.42 -5.90 -7.46
CA PRO A 184 10.12 -6.70 -8.46
C PRO A 184 9.71 -8.17 -8.37
N GLU A 185 9.93 -8.93 -9.45
CA GLU A 185 9.89 -10.39 -9.40
C GLU A 185 10.78 -10.88 -8.23
N ASP A 186 10.38 -11.98 -7.59
CA ASP A 186 11.02 -12.52 -6.38
C ASP A 186 10.86 -11.73 -5.05
N PHE A 187 10.23 -10.55 -5.03
CA PHE A 187 9.94 -9.77 -3.81
C PHE A 187 8.47 -9.88 -3.35
N ILE A 188 8.26 -10.17 -2.06
CA ILE A 188 6.94 -10.26 -1.42
C ILE A 188 6.53 -8.89 -0.84
N ARG A 189 5.35 -8.36 -1.18
CA ARG A 189 4.84 -7.12 -0.56
C ARG A 189 4.39 -7.36 0.89
N ILE A 190 4.83 -6.49 1.81
CA ILE A 190 4.26 -6.38 3.16
C ILE A 190 4.12 -4.88 3.47
N GLY A 191 2.88 -4.41 3.69
CA GLY A 191 2.59 -2.97 3.75
C GLY A 191 3.04 -2.23 2.48
N ASN A 192 3.71 -1.08 2.64
CA ASN A 192 4.29 -0.31 1.52
C ASN A 192 5.78 -0.60 1.30
N TYR A 193 6.20 -1.83 1.55
CA TYR A 193 7.56 -2.30 1.33
C TYR A 193 7.57 -3.67 0.63
N CYS A 194 8.64 -3.91 -0.12
CA CYS A 194 8.87 -5.14 -0.88
C CYS A 194 10.03 -5.90 -0.25
N TYR A 195 9.81 -7.17 0.09
CA TYR A 195 10.73 -8.00 0.86
C TYR A 195 11.11 -9.28 0.10
N MET A 196 12.36 -9.36 -0.35
CA MET A 196 12.95 -10.62 -0.81
C MET A 196 13.52 -11.39 0.39
N LYS A 197 13.18 -12.67 0.52
CA LYS A 197 13.67 -13.55 1.59
C LYS A 197 14.79 -14.47 1.08
N SER A 198 15.96 -14.44 1.71
CA SER A 198 17.14 -15.16 1.20
C SER A 198 16.96 -16.67 1.01
N SER A 199 16.15 -17.32 1.85
CA SER A 199 15.90 -18.77 1.81
C SER A 199 15.29 -19.26 0.49
N THR A 200 14.75 -18.37 -0.34
CA THR A 200 14.07 -18.73 -1.59
C THR A 200 15.04 -18.88 -2.76
N PHE A 201 16.23 -18.26 -2.71
CA PHE A 201 17.14 -18.11 -3.87
C PHE A 201 18.52 -18.77 -3.71
N TRP A 202 18.62 -19.81 -2.88
CA TRP A 202 19.87 -20.52 -2.58
C TRP A 202 21.01 -19.61 -2.06
N ILE A 203 20.67 -18.40 -1.60
CA ILE A 203 21.63 -17.45 -1.04
C ILE A 203 22.23 -18.07 0.23
N PRO A 204 23.58 -18.17 0.33
CA PRO A 204 24.24 -18.80 1.47
C PRO A 204 24.02 -18.00 2.77
N ASN A 205 24.38 -18.59 3.91
CA ASN A 205 24.39 -17.88 5.18
C ASN A 205 25.49 -16.79 5.18
N LEU A 206 25.12 -15.57 4.80
CA LEU A 206 25.97 -14.39 4.81
C LEU A 206 26.12 -13.81 6.22
N SER A 207 27.26 -13.19 6.53
CA SER A 207 27.37 -12.30 7.70
C SER A 207 26.50 -11.05 7.51
N TRP A 208 26.22 -10.31 8.60
CA TRP A 208 25.42 -9.09 8.54
C TRP A 208 25.93 -8.08 7.49
N LYS A 209 27.25 -7.93 7.37
CA LYS A 209 27.85 -7.02 6.38
C LYS A 209 27.61 -7.53 4.96
N GLU A 210 27.93 -8.79 4.69
CA GLU A 210 27.76 -9.39 3.36
C GLU A 210 26.29 -9.41 2.93
N ALA A 211 25.36 -9.65 3.87
CA ALA A 211 23.92 -9.56 3.63
C ALA A 211 23.46 -8.14 3.28
N ARG A 212 24.06 -7.12 3.91
CA ARG A 212 23.78 -5.72 3.62
C ARG A 212 24.37 -5.28 2.29
N ASP A 213 25.66 -5.56 2.06
CA ASP A 213 26.36 -5.31 0.80
C ASP A 213 25.60 -5.98 -0.36
N TYR A 214 25.08 -7.21 -0.16
CA TYR A 214 24.23 -7.91 -1.12
C TYR A 214 22.89 -7.19 -1.35
N CYS A 215 22.09 -6.88 -0.32
CA CYS A 215 20.84 -6.13 -0.50
C CYS A 215 21.06 -4.78 -1.21
N GLN A 216 22.14 -4.08 -0.89
CA GLN A 216 22.50 -2.82 -1.54
C GLN A 216 22.90 -3.02 -3.00
N SER A 217 23.56 -4.12 -3.37
CA SER A 217 23.89 -4.43 -4.77
C SER A 217 22.65 -4.60 -5.67
N LEU A 218 21.53 -5.07 -5.13
CA LEU A 218 20.25 -5.17 -5.86
C LEU A 218 19.72 -3.79 -6.31
N SER A 219 20.07 -2.72 -5.59
CA SER A 219 19.70 -1.35 -5.94
C SER A 219 20.25 -0.90 -7.29
N VAL A 220 21.44 -1.40 -7.65
CA VAL A 220 22.25 -0.87 -8.77
C VAL A 220 21.72 -1.33 -10.13
N ASN A 221 21.10 -2.51 -10.19
CA ASN A 221 20.68 -3.12 -11.45
C ASN A 221 19.27 -2.70 -11.88
N GLU A 222 18.36 -2.46 -10.92
CA GLU A 222 16.92 -2.31 -11.17
C GLU A 222 16.38 -0.87 -10.96
N GLY A 223 17.23 0.08 -10.53
CA GLY A 223 16.83 1.48 -10.36
C GLY A 223 16.01 1.80 -9.11
N TYR A 224 15.99 0.88 -8.13
CA TYR A 224 15.35 1.06 -6.82
C TYR A 224 16.40 1.22 -5.70
N GLN A 225 16.02 1.71 -4.52
CA GLN A 225 16.87 1.57 -3.32
C GLN A 225 16.44 0.34 -2.52
N ALA A 226 17.39 -0.52 -2.17
CA ALA A 226 17.21 -1.70 -1.31
C ALA A 226 18.31 -1.75 -0.24
N ASP A 227 17.93 -2.04 1.01
CA ASP A 227 18.86 -2.25 2.13
C ASP A 227 18.40 -3.46 2.98
N LEU A 228 19.21 -3.90 3.94
CA LEU A 228 18.92 -5.01 4.84
C LEU A 228 17.83 -4.62 5.86
N ALA A 229 16.72 -5.34 5.86
CA ALA A 229 15.57 -5.08 6.73
C ALA A 229 15.89 -5.37 8.20
N VAL A 230 15.76 -4.34 9.03
CA VAL A 230 15.88 -4.46 10.49
C VAL A 230 14.46 -4.52 11.07
N LEU A 231 14.00 -5.72 11.41
CA LEU A 231 12.78 -5.87 12.20
C LEU A 231 13.06 -5.47 13.64
N GLY A 232 12.36 -4.44 14.13
CA GLY A 232 12.26 -4.16 15.55
C GLY A 232 11.45 -5.25 16.25
N LEU A 233 11.92 -5.68 17.43
CA LEU A 233 11.22 -6.56 18.38
C LEU A 233 10.84 -5.76 19.63
#